data_AF-A0A536AFH4-F1
#
_entry.id   AF-A0A536AFH4-F1
#
_cell.length_a   1.000
_cell.length_b   1.000
_cell.length_c   1.000
_cell.angle_alpha   90.00
_cell.angle_beta   90.00
_cell.angle_gamma   90.00
#
_symmetry.space_group_name_H-M   'P 1'
#
loop_
_entity.id
_entity.type
_entity.pdbx_description
1 polymer ?
#
loop_
_entity_poly.entity_id
_entity_poly.type
_entity_poly.pdbx_seq_one_letter_code
_entity_poly.pdbx_strand_id
1 'polypeptide(L)'
;MKIGVELRDEHNDPGETFADARALEAAGVDSLWASESAYSDHTLLLAAIAAVTSRVRIVWVKGSKTAAIESLDRLCRGRLALAEGDGDELKVTHADAEDERWVRIDFPKDRAAWRELRAKHEADGVAGLVLLNNPRLLDLVRNPDVEDDRADIRLAFG
;
A
#
# COMPACT_ATOMS: atom_id res chain seq x y z
N MET A 1 6.13 -12.42 2.90
CA MET A 1 4.90 -11.67 2.50
C MET A 1 5.14 -10.19 2.21
N LYS A 2 4.51 -9.64 1.16
CA LYS A 2 4.58 -8.22 0.72
C LYS A 2 3.56 -7.33 1.42
N ILE A 3 3.81 -6.02 1.45
CA ILE A 3 2.95 -4.99 2.06
C ILE A 3 2.54 -3.95 1.01
N GLY A 4 1.24 -3.77 0.86
CA GLY A 4 0.63 -2.75 0.03
C GLY A 4 -0.09 -1.71 0.89
N VAL A 5 -0.16 -0.48 0.38
CA VAL A 5 -0.90 0.60 1.04
C VAL A 5 -1.87 1.23 0.06
N GLU A 6 -3.15 1.19 0.39
CA GLU A 6 -4.20 1.86 -0.35
C GLU A 6 -4.28 3.31 0.11
N LEU A 7 -4.01 4.23 -0.83
CA LEU A 7 -4.07 5.66 -0.60
C LEU A 7 -5.51 6.14 -0.78
N ARG A 8 -6.05 6.79 0.26
CA ARG A 8 -7.35 7.48 0.20
C ARG A 8 -7.18 8.97 0.45
N ASP A 9 -7.98 9.78 -0.24
CA ASP A 9 -8.05 11.22 0.01
C ASP A 9 -9.04 11.49 1.14
N GLU A 10 -8.65 11.22 2.38
CA GLU A 10 -9.58 11.45 3.50
C GLU A 10 -9.90 12.95 3.68
N HIS A 11 -9.00 13.84 3.27
CA HIS A 11 -9.12 15.29 3.49
C HIS A 11 -9.30 16.12 2.21
N ASN A 12 -9.37 15.49 1.03
CA ASN A 12 -9.34 16.20 -0.25
C ASN A 12 -8.11 17.13 -0.38
N ASP A 13 -6.96 16.66 0.14
CA ASP A 13 -5.66 17.31 0.08
C ASP A 13 -4.65 16.39 -0.63
N PRO A 14 -4.51 16.55 -1.95
CA PRO A 14 -3.56 15.78 -2.73
C PRO A 14 -2.10 15.98 -2.28
N GLY A 15 -1.77 17.14 -1.70
CA GLY A 15 -0.43 17.45 -1.22
C GLY A 15 0.00 16.55 -0.07
N GLU A 16 -0.90 16.32 0.90
CA GLU A 16 -0.70 15.39 2.00
C GLU A 16 -0.52 13.96 1.48
N THR A 17 -1.38 13.54 0.54
CA THR A 17 -1.28 12.21 -0.09
C THR A 17 0.07 11.99 -0.78
N PHE A 18 0.64 13.01 -1.44
CA PHE A 18 1.95 12.89 -2.08
C PHE A 18 3.10 12.82 -1.09
N ALA A 19 2.99 13.52 0.04
CA ALA A 19 3.95 13.43 1.13
C ALA A 19 3.93 12.01 1.73
N ASP A 20 2.73 11.47 1.97
CA ASP A 20 2.54 10.10 2.45
C ASP A 20 3.11 9.07 1.48
N ALA A 21 2.82 9.20 0.18
CA ALA A 21 3.35 8.30 -0.85
C ALA A 21 4.90 8.24 -0.83
N ARG A 22 5.56 9.39 -0.67
CA ARG A 22 7.03 9.45 -0.51
C ARG A 22 7.50 8.83 0.80
N ALA A 23 6.80 9.09 1.90
CA ALA A 23 7.15 8.55 3.21
C ALA A 23 7.02 7.02 3.24
N LEU A 24 5.98 6.48 2.62
CA LEU A 24 5.71 5.04 2.49
C LEU A 24 6.73 4.36 1.58
N GLU A 25 7.10 4.98 0.44
CA GLU A 25 8.21 4.50 -0.39
C GLU A 25 9.52 4.46 0.41
N ALA A 26 9.83 5.52 1.16
CA ALA A 26 11.03 5.59 1.98
C ALA A 26 11.01 4.57 3.14
N ALA A 27 9.83 4.19 3.63
CA ALA A 27 9.65 3.14 4.62
C ALA A 27 9.80 1.72 4.04
N GLY A 28 9.83 1.56 2.72
CA GLY A 28 10.04 0.28 2.05
C GLY A 28 8.76 -0.52 1.82
N VAL A 29 7.60 0.14 1.73
CA VAL A 29 6.36 -0.49 1.27
C VAL A 29 6.56 -1.06 -0.14
N ASP A 30 6.03 -2.27 -0.40
CA ASP A 30 6.19 -2.93 -1.70
C ASP A 30 5.32 -2.30 -2.80
N SER A 31 4.13 -1.79 -2.43
CA SER A 31 3.19 -1.22 -3.41
C SER A 31 2.24 -0.16 -2.84
N LEU A 32 1.93 0.85 -3.66
CA LEU A 32 0.88 1.84 -3.41
C LEU A 32 -0.32 1.53 -4.30
N TRP A 33 -1.52 1.50 -3.73
CA TRP A 33 -2.75 1.09 -4.37
C TRP A 33 -3.70 2.28 -4.48
N ALA A 34 -4.35 2.41 -5.64
CA ALA A 34 -5.46 3.34 -5.84
C ALA A 34 -6.68 2.57 -6.37
N SER A 35 -7.82 2.73 -5.71
CA SER A 35 -9.11 2.18 -6.15
C SER A 35 -10.00 3.27 -6.73
N GLU A 36 -10.87 2.90 -7.68
CA GLU A 36 -11.79 3.83 -8.38
C GLU A 36 -12.81 4.55 -7.48
N SER A 37 -12.96 4.12 -6.23
CA SER A 37 -13.86 4.78 -5.27
C SER A 37 -13.16 5.85 -4.43
N ALA A 38 -11.84 5.97 -4.53
CA ALA A 38 -11.06 6.80 -3.62
C ALA A 38 -10.88 8.26 -4.10
N TYR A 39 -10.97 8.52 -5.41
CA TYR A 39 -10.75 9.84 -6.00
C TYR A 39 -11.72 10.15 -7.14
N SER A 40 -11.77 11.40 -7.60
CA SER A 40 -12.56 11.79 -8.78
C SER A 40 -11.73 11.76 -10.08
N ASP A 41 -10.41 12.00 -10.01
CA ASP A 41 -9.48 11.89 -11.15
C ASP A 41 -8.28 10.99 -10.83
N HIS A 42 -8.51 9.67 -10.90
CA HIS A 42 -7.53 8.63 -10.55
C HIS A 42 -6.27 8.67 -11.43
N THR A 43 -6.40 9.09 -12.70
CA THR A 43 -5.24 9.11 -13.61
C THR A 43 -4.28 10.22 -13.20
N LEU A 44 -4.82 11.40 -12.86
CA LEU A 44 -4.01 12.52 -12.37
C LEU A 44 -3.29 12.17 -11.06
N LEU A 45 -4.01 11.55 -10.12
CA LEU A 45 -3.42 11.09 -8.86
C LEU A 45 -2.28 10.11 -9.11
N LEU A 46 -2.52 9.05 -9.88
CA LEU A 46 -1.52 8.04 -10.18
C LEU A 46 -0.30 8.64 -10.89
N ALA A 47 -0.52 9.59 -11.81
CA ALA A 47 0.57 10.29 -12.48
C ALA A 47 1.39 11.14 -11.49
N ALA A 48 0.74 11.82 -10.55
CA ALA A 48 1.41 12.58 -9.52
C ALA A 48 2.20 11.67 -8.57
N ILE A 49 1.63 10.56 -8.11
CA ILE A 49 2.32 9.53 -7.32
C ILE A 49 3.53 9.00 -8.08
N ALA A 50 3.37 8.68 -9.37
CA ALA A 50 4.46 8.22 -10.23
C ALA A 50 5.58 9.25 -10.38
N ALA A 51 5.27 10.55 -10.36
CA ALA A 51 6.23 11.63 -10.44
C ALA A 51 6.97 11.89 -9.11
N VAL A 52 6.33 11.61 -7.96
CA VAL A 52 6.93 11.83 -6.64
C VAL A 52 7.62 10.60 -6.06
N THR A 53 7.37 9.42 -6.62
CA THR A 53 7.99 8.15 -6.25
C THR A 53 8.90 7.62 -7.35
N SER A 54 9.87 6.78 -7.00
CA SER A 54 10.89 6.33 -7.94
C SER A 54 11.04 4.81 -8.05
N ARG A 55 10.58 4.05 -7.05
CA ARG A 55 10.86 2.63 -6.88
C ARG A 55 9.61 1.82 -6.53
N VAL A 56 8.73 2.36 -5.69
CA VAL A 56 7.55 1.62 -5.21
C VAL A 56 6.64 1.24 -6.38
N ARG A 57 6.08 0.03 -6.34
CA ARG A 57 5.08 -0.42 -7.33
C ARG A 57 3.81 0.40 -7.16
N ILE A 58 3.16 0.76 -8.25
CA ILE A 58 1.89 1.48 -8.26
C ILE A 58 0.84 0.52 -8.82
N VAL A 59 -0.22 0.27 -8.07
CA VAL A 59 -1.28 -0.69 -8.42
C VAL A 59 -2.59 0.04 -8.60
N TRP A 60 -3.21 -0.14 -9.77
CA TRP A 60 -4.52 0.43 -10.06
C TRP A 60 -5.59 -0.67 -10.07
N VAL A 61 -6.58 -0.54 -9.18
CA VAL A 61 -7.66 -1.52 -9.02
C VAL A 61 -8.84 -1.15 -9.92
N LYS A 62 -9.30 -2.11 -10.73
CA LYS A 62 -10.36 -2.01 -11.74
C LYS A 62 -10.04 -1.09 -12.91
N GLY A 63 -8.79 -1.15 -13.35
CA GLY A 63 -8.35 -0.34 -14.45
C GLY A 63 -8.78 -0.76 -15.86
N SER A 64 -9.55 0.06 -16.57
CA SER A 64 -9.75 -0.15 -18.02
C SER A 64 -8.53 0.28 -18.83
N LYS A 65 -8.08 -0.54 -19.78
CA LYS A 65 -6.99 -0.17 -20.70
C LYS A 65 -7.44 0.97 -21.62
N THR A 66 -7.07 2.18 -21.25
CA THR A 66 -7.25 3.39 -22.06
C THR A 66 -5.88 3.94 -22.49
N ALA A 67 -5.85 4.83 -23.49
CA ALA A 67 -4.61 5.49 -23.91
C ALA A 67 -3.92 6.27 -22.76
N ALA A 68 -4.69 6.72 -21.77
CA ALA A 68 -4.18 7.37 -20.57
C ALA A 68 -3.33 6.41 -19.72
N ILE A 69 -3.68 5.13 -19.69
CA ILE A 69 -3.01 4.10 -18.89
C ILE A 69 -1.72 3.63 -19.54
N GLU A 70 -1.64 3.60 -20.86
CA GLU A 70 -0.36 3.41 -21.56
C GLU A 70 0.62 4.56 -21.27
N SER A 71 0.11 5.79 -21.22
CA SER A 71 0.91 6.96 -20.85
C SER A 71 1.37 6.88 -19.39
N LEU A 72 0.49 6.45 -18.50
CA LEU A 72 0.80 6.24 -17.10
C LEU A 72 1.83 5.12 -16.90
N ASP A 73 1.74 4.01 -17.63
CA ASP A 73 2.71 2.92 -17.56
C ASP A 73 4.13 3.40 -17.92
N ARG A 74 4.23 4.19 -19.01
CA ARG A 74 5.50 4.83 -19.42
C ARG A 74 6.02 5.77 -18.34
N LEU A 75 5.15 6.55 -17.70
CA LEU A 75 5.51 7.45 -16.59
C LEU A 75 5.98 6.68 -15.36
N CYS A 76 5.30 5.57 -15.04
CA CYS A 76 5.65 4.64 -13.97
C CYS A 76 6.95 3.87 -14.27
N ARG A 77 7.40 3.83 -15.54
CA ARG A 77 8.62 3.13 -16.00
C ARG A 77 8.60 1.64 -15.64
N GLY A 78 7.46 0.98 -15.90
CA GLY A 78 7.27 -0.45 -15.61
C GLY A 78 6.90 -0.77 -14.15
N ARG A 79 6.62 0.25 -13.33
CA ARG A 79 6.12 0.07 -11.96
C ARG A 79 4.60 -0.01 -11.85
N LEU A 80 3.87 0.20 -12.96
CA LEU A 80 2.41 0.13 -12.96
C LEU A 80 1.98 -1.34 -13.02
N ALA A 81 1.06 -1.72 -12.16
CA ALA A 81 0.36 -2.99 -12.21
C ALA A 81 -1.15 -2.77 -12.17
N LEU A 82 -1.89 -3.66 -12.81
CA LEU A 82 -3.35 -3.64 -12.79
C LEU A 82 -3.85 -4.72 -11.85
N ALA A 83 -4.86 -4.39 -11.05
CA ALA A 83 -5.51 -5.32 -10.17
C ALA A 83 -7.02 -5.35 -10.40
N GLU A 84 -7.60 -6.51 -10.12
CA GLU A 84 -9.03 -6.69 -9.97
C GLU A 84 -9.35 -6.85 -8.49
N GLY A 85 -10.52 -6.39 -8.07
CA GLY A 85 -10.95 -6.46 -6.67
C GLY A 85 -12.38 -6.95 -6.54
N ASP A 86 -12.58 -7.90 -5.62
CA ASP A 86 -13.87 -8.39 -5.16
C ASP A 86 -13.91 -8.35 -3.62
N GLY A 87 -14.60 -7.36 -3.07
CA GLY A 87 -14.52 -7.02 -1.65
C GLY A 87 -13.07 -6.77 -1.20
N ASP A 88 -12.63 -7.55 -0.22
CA ASP A 88 -11.27 -7.47 0.33
C ASP A 88 -10.24 -8.26 -0.48
N GLU A 89 -10.67 -9.16 -1.36
CA GLU A 89 -9.76 -9.91 -2.20
C GLU A 89 -9.32 -9.08 -3.41
N LEU A 90 -8.01 -9.11 -3.65
CA LEU A 90 -7.33 -8.37 -4.69
C LEU A 90 -6.48 -9.32 -5.51
N LYS A 91 -6.52 -9.17 -6.82
CA LYS A 91 -5.73 -10.00 -7.73
C LYS A 91 -4.95 -9.12 -8.68
N VAL A 92 -3.63 -9.19 -8.62
CA VAL A 92 -2.75 -8.49 -9.57
C VAL A 92 -2.42 -9.44 -10.69
N THR A 93 -2.86 -9.09 -11.89
CA THR A 93 -2.64 -9.92 -13.08
C THR A 93 -1.37 -9.49 -13.78
N HIS A 94 -0.51 -10.45 -14.10
CA HIS A 94 0.71 -10.24 -14.87
C HIS A 94 0.57 -10.87 -16.25
N ALA A 95 1.14 -10.24 -17.29
CA ALA A 95 1.08 -10.80 -18.65
C ALA A 95 1.91 -12.09 -18.78
N ASP A 96 3.04 -12.17 -18.07
CA ASP A 96 4.05 -13.21 -18.22
C ASP A 96 4.39 -13.93 -16.90
N ALA A 97 3.58 -13.76 -15.86
CA ALA A 97 3.80 -14.37 -14.53
C ALA A 97 2.47 -14.81 -13.91
N GLU A 98 2.54 -15.63 -12.85
CA GLU A 98 1.37 -16.03 -12.08
C GLU A 98 0.71 -14.83 -11.42
N ASP A 99 -0.63 -14.90 -11.30
CA ASP A 99 -1.43 -13.89 -10.64
C ASP A 99 -1.05 -13.82 -9.15
N GLU A 100 -0.83 -12.60 -8.65
CA GLU A 100 -0.59 -12.41 -7.23
C GLU A 100 -1.92 -12.21 -6.51
N ARG A 101 -2.20 -13.05 -5.52
CA ARG A 101 -3.34 -12.87 -4.61
C ARG A 101 -2.97 -11.94 -3.46
N TRP A 102 -3.76 -10.92 -3.24
CA TRP A 102 -3.62 -9.93 -2.18
C TRP A 102 -4.93 -9.83 -1.38
N VAL A 103 -4.83 -9.40 -0.13
CA VAL A 103 -6.00 -9.24 0.74
C VAL A 103 -5.95 -7.89 1.43
N ARG A 104 -7.04 -7.12 1.34
CA ARG A 104 -7.25 -5.93 2.16
C ARG A 104 -7.57 -6.34 3.58
N ILE A 105 -6.98 -5.64 4.52
CA ILE A 105 -7.22 -5.86 5.94
C ILE A 105 -7.38 -4.53 6.65
N ASP A 106 -8.13 -4.56 7.74
CA ASP A 106 -8.16 -3.45 8.69
C ASP A 106 -6.80 -3.27 9.36
N PHE A 107 -6.56 -2.05 9.84
CA PHE A 107 -5.35 -1.76 10.58
C PHE A 107 -5.28 -2.65 11.84
N PRO A 108 -4.19 -3.41 12.03
CA PRO A 108 -4.08 -4.32 13.17
C PRO A 108 -4.10 -3.51 14.47
N LYS A 109 -4.85 -4.01 15.47
CA LYS A 109 -4.97 -3.37 16.79
C LYS A 109 -3.62 -3.20 17.50
N ASP A 110 -2.72 -4.17 17.30
CA ASP A 110 -1.43 -4.29 17.95
C ASP A 110 -0.50 -5.18 17.12
N ARG A 111 0.77 -5.29 17.54
CA ARG A 111 1.80 -6.07 16.84
C ARG A 111 1.58 -7.59 16.94
N ALA A 112 0.93 -8.08 17.99
CA ALA A 112 0.63 -9.50 18.12
C ALA A 112 -0.40 -9.93 17.07
N ALA A 113 -1.48 -9.16 16.94
CA ALA A 113 -2.48 -9.31 15.89
C ALA A 113 -1.86 -9.18 14.50
N TRP A 114 -0.89 -8.28 14.32
CA TRP A 114 -0.16 -8.16 13.06
C TRP A 114 0.62 -9.44 12.69
N ARG A 115 1.37 -10.01 13.64
CA ARG A 115 2.12 -11.26 13.44
C ARG A 115 1.20 -12.43 13.11
N GLU A 116 0.09 -12.56 13.84
CA GLU A 116 -0.91 -13.61 13.61
C GLU A 116 -1.59 -13.49 12.24
N LEU A 117 -2.01 -12.27 11.86
CA LEU A 117 -2.59 -12.00 10.55
C LEU A 117 -1.61 -12.35 9.42
N ARG A 118 -0.33 -11.99 9.57
CA ARG A 118 0.70 -12.34 8.59
C ARG A 118 0.90 -13.85 8.47
N ALA A 119 1.09 -14.54 9.59
CA ALA A 119 1.31 -15.99 9.57
C ALA A 119 0.14 -16.74 8.93
N LYS A 120 -1.10 -16.33 9.23
CA LYS A 120 -2.31 -16.90 8.64
C LYS A 120 -2.33 -16.74 7.12
N HIS A 121 -2.21 -15.50 6.61
CA HIS A 121 -2.36 -15.25 5.18
C HIS A 121 -1.18 -15.79 4.36
N GLU A 122 0.02 -15.85 4.95
CA GLU A 122 1.17 -16.51 4.33
C GLU A 122 0.92 -18.03 4.17
N ALA A 123 0.32 -18.68 5.17
CA ALA A 123 -0.09 -20.08 5.07
C ALA A 123 -1.21 -20.32 4.03
N ASP A 124 -2.08 -19.33 3.82
CA ASP A 124 -3.14 -19.35 2.80
C ASP A 124 -2.62 -19.03 1.37
N GLY A 125 -1.30 -18.82 1.21
CA GLY A 125 -0.67 -18.55 -0.09
C GLY A 125 -0.93 -17.13 -0.61
N VAL A 126 -1.29 -16.19 0.25
CA VAL A 126 -1.48 -14.78 -0.12
C VAL A 126 -0.11 -14.12 -0.33
N ALA A 127 0.07 -13.45 -1.46
CA ALA A 127 1.32 -12.77 -1.82
C ALA A 127 1.58 -11.53 -0.95
N GLY A 128 0.51 -10.81 -0.59
CA GLY A 128 0.64 -9.61 0.25
C GLY A 128 -0.66 -9.09 0.86
N LEU A 129 -0.50 -8.19 1.82
CA LEU A 129 -1.58 -7.54 2.56
C LEU A 129 -1.67 -6.08 2.16
N VAL A 130 -2.89 -5.55 2.02
CA VAL A 130 -3.14 -4.14 1.70
C VAL A 130 -3.81 -3.45 2.89
N LEU A 131 -3.18 -2.39 3.39
CA LEU A 131 -3.67 -1.57 4.49
C LEU A 131 -4.08 -0.19 3.97
N LEU A 132 -5.05 0.46 4.63
CA LEU A 132 -5.33 1.87 4.36
C LEU A 132 -4.19 2.76 4.84
N ASN A 133 -3.97 3.90 4.17
CA ASN A 133 -2.99 4.91 4.57
C ASN A 133 -3.35 5.54 5.93
N ASN A 134 -2.95 4.87 7.01
CA ASN A 134 -3.13 5.34 8.37
C ASN A 134 -1.82 6.01 8.85
N PRO A 135 -1.87 7.12 9.63
CA PRO A 135 -0.67 7.74 10.19
C PRO A 135 0.23 6.78 11.00
N ARG A 136 -0.36 5.77 11.65
CA ARG A 136 0.36 4.74 12.43
C ARG A 136 1.06 3.70 11.57
N LEU A 137 0.80 3.68 10.26
CA LEU A 137 1.33 2.69 9.34
C LEU A 137 2.84 2.83 9.15
N LEU A 138 3.35 4.07 9.10
CA LEU A 138 4.79 4.31 8.97
C LEU A 138 5.58 3.69 10.14
N ASP A 139 5.04 3.74 11.36
CA ASP A 139 5.66 3.12 12.53
C ASP A 139 5.62 1.58 12.47
N LEU A 140 4.54 1.02 11.95
CA LEU A 140 4.39 -0.42 11.75
C LEU A 140 5.35 -0.96 10.68
N VAL A 141 5.47 -0.25 9.55
CA VAL A 141 6.31 -0.67 8.41
C VAL A 141 7.80 -0.49 8.70
N ARG A 142 8.21 0.62 9.34
CA ARG A 142 9.63 0.86 9.66
C ARG A 142 10.21 -0.13 10.66
N ASN A 143 9.39 -0.60 11.59
CA ASN A 143 9.78 -1.51 12.64
C ASN A 143 8.80 -2.67 12.66
N PRO A 144 8.86 -3.66 11.76
CA PRO A 144 7.88 -4.74 11.73
C PRO A 144 8.03 -5.72 12.91
N ASP A 145 9.25 -5.84 13.46
CA ASP A 145 9.61 -6.91 14.41
C ASP A 145 9.87 -6.45 15.86
N VAL A 146 9.99 -5.14 16.10
CA VAL A 146 10.24 -4.58 17.44
C VAL A 146 9.07 -4.88 18.38
N GLU A 147 9.29 -5.34 19.59
CA GLU A 147 8.20 -5.50 20.57
C GLU A 147 7.85 -4.16 21.19
N ASP A 148 6.57 -3.92 21.51
CA ASP A 148 6.08 -2.66 22.10
C ASP A 148 6.44 -2.56 23.60
N ASP A 149 7.55 -3.17 23.99
CA ASP A 149 8.12 -3.05 25.32
C ASP A 149 8.77 -1.66 25.43
N ARG A 150 7.92 -0.65 25.60
CA ARG A 150 8.28 0.63 26.23
C ARG A 150 7.73 0.70 27.65
N ALA A 151 7.83 -0.40 28.41
CA ALA A 151 7.52 -0.41 29.85
C ALA A 151 8.64 0.25 30.69
N ASP A 152 9.75 0.62 30.05
CA ASP A 152 11.02 1.07 30.61
C ASP A 152 11.19 2.59 30.63
N ILE A 153 10.18 3.37 30.17
CA ILE A 153 10.11 4.81 30.48
C ILE A 153 9.49 5.00 31.87
N ARG A 154 10.24 4.62 32.91
CA ARG A 154 10.09 5.22 34.24
C ARG A 154 11.16 6.31 34.34
N LEU A 155 10.74 7.56 34.14
CA LEU A 155 11.52 8.73 34.51
C LEU A 155 11.99 8.57 35.97
N ALA A 156 13.28 8.37 36.17
CA ALA A 156 13.90 8.68 37.45
C ALA A 156 14.08 10.20 37.51
N PHE A 157 13.17 10.88 38.20
CA PHE A 157 13.45 12.21 38.71
C PHE A 157 14.39 12.03 39.91
N GLY A 158 15.64 12.46 39.75
CA GLY A 158 16.59 12.71 40.83
C GLY A 158 16.73 14.22 41.05
#